data_AF-A0AAE2ZT21-F1
#
_entry.id   AF-A0AAE2ZT21-F1
#
_cell.length_a   1.000
_cell.length_b   1.000
_cell.length_c   1.000
_cell.angle_alpha   90.00
_cell.angle_beta   90.00
_cell.angle_gamma   90.00
#
_symmetry.space_group_name_H-M   'P 1'
#
loop_
_entity.id
_entity.type
_entity.pdbx_description
1 polymer ?
#
loop_
_entity_poly.entity_id
_entity_poly.type
_entity_poly.pdbx_seq_one_letter_code
_entity_poly.pdbx_strand_id
1 'polypeptide(L)'
;MTTLDGSATHAGSLDASEGGSDNGSNPSASNFLSGLDRDSREWINANGISDDDPAEMLSGLVTKSREMESLIGRSVRFPAEDASAEEVDTFYDRLTTRLRPEDAAGYEYSLPEGLPQDMPYDSEFADAWRHFSHDAKLPAHVSSKAHDWFLQHAATAIQARQSENNALFEQLADDSTKAIEEAWGPKGSRRYATNREHFSKAIDGLGGETLMSELVDAGVIDEEQRVLAPRIVMALARAGEAMFAEDRLVSGGAASRNPFSDESRNWDEQNSIIRDDPTLARQLIQSAGKDPKTYRL
;
A
#
# COMPACT_ATOMS: atom_id res chain seq x y z
N MET A 1 -35.50 66.47 17.84
CA MET A 1 -36.74 65.83 17.36
C MET A 1 -36.81 64.47 18.05
N THR A 2 -37.73 64.37 19.01
CA THR A 2 -38.43 63.17 19.51
C THR A 2 -37.63 61.99 20.11
N THR A 3 -37.49 62.07 21.44
CA THR A 3 -37.74 61.08 22.53
C THR A 3 -38.14 59.62 22.24
N LEU A 4 -37.61 58.68 23.05
CA LEU A 4 -38.28 57.87 24.10
C LEU A 4 -37.27 56.78 24.58
N ASP A 5 -36.78 56.78 25.82
CA ASP A 5 -37.38 56.22 27.06
C ASP A 5 -37.31 54.67 27.05
N GLY A 6 -36.73 53.92 27.98
CA GLY A 6 -36.53 53.94 29.44
C GLY A 6 -35.99 52.53 29.78
N SER A 7 -35.53 52.14 30.96
CA SER A 7 -35.51 52.70 32.30
C SER A 7 -34.32 52.12 33.06
N ALA A 8 -33.78 52.95 33.94
CA ALA A 8 -32.60 52.71 34.75
C ALA A 8 -32.98 52.26 36.16
N THR A 9 -32.08 51.48 36.79
CA THR A 9 -31.63 51.62 38.20
C THR A 9 -32.65 51.37 39.33
N HIS A 10 -32.31 51.08 40.59
CA HIS A 10 -31.21 51.60 41.40
C HIS A 10 -31.06 50.79 42.71
N ALA A 11 -29.86 50.83 43.27
CA ALA A 11 -29.56 50.46 44.65
C ALA A 11 -30.07 51.53 45.64
N GLY A 12 -30.25 51.16 46.90
CA GLY A 12 -30.50 52.08 48.03
C GLY A 12 -31.05 51.32 49.23
N SER A 13 -30.21 50.99 50.22
CA SER A 13 -29.92 51.80 51.42
C SER A 13 -30.91 51.54 52.56
N LEU A 14 -30.36 51.02 53.66
CA LEU A 14 -31.01 50.81 54.95
C LEU A 14 -31.22 52.15 55.66
N ASP A 15 -32.43 52.39 56.15
CA ASP A 15 -32.66 53.34 57.25
C ASP A 15 -33.80 52.85 58.15
N ALA A 16 -33.66 53.15 59.44
CA ALA A 16 -34.38 52.56 60.56
C ALA A 16 -35.61 53.37 60.99
N SER A 17 -36.62 52.70 61.56
CA SER A 17 -37.47 53.32 62.60
C SER A 17 -38.16 52.28 63.49
N GLU A 18 -38.22 52.64 64.78
CA GLU A 18 -38.53 51.86 65.98
C GLU A 18 -40.01 51.41 66.15
N GLY A 19 -40.23 50.44 67.05
CA GLY A 19 -41.51 50.33 67.78
C GLY A 19 -41.80 49.00 68.51
N GLY A 20 -41.44 48.91 69.79
CA GLY A 20 -42.25 48.23 70.83
C GLY A 20 -41.88 46.80 71.25
N SER A 21 -41.29 46.66 72.45
CA SER A 21 -41.10 45.39 73.19
C SER A 21 -42.40 44.77 73.69
N ASP A 22 -42.52 43.44 73.68
CA ASP A 22 -42.68 42.67 74.93
C ASP A 22 -42.31 41.17 74.79
N ASN A 23 -41.81 40.66 75.90
CA ASN A 23 -41.24 39.37 76.30
C ASN A 23 -41.53 38.07 75.51
N GLY A 24 -40.45 37.27 75.41
CA GLY A 24 -40.50 35.87 75.84
C GLY A 24 -40.20 34.84 74.75
N SER A 25 -38.92 34.62 74.47
CA SER A 25 -38.28 33.33 74.11
C SER A 25 -36.85 33.63 73.63
N ASN A 26 -35.91 32.74 73.90
CA ASN A 26 -34.62 32.72 73.20
C ASN A 26 -34.86 33.04 71.71
N PRO A 27 -34.12 33.96 71.06
CA PRO A 27 -34.04 33.92 69.62
C PRO A 27 -33.24 32.66 69.30
N SER A 28 -33.94 31.53 69.20
CA SER A 28 -33.49 30.40 68.42
C SER A 28 -32.89 30.97 67.14
N ALA A 29 -31.65 30.56 66.88
CA ALA A 29 -30.84 30.94 65.73
C ALA A 29 -31.72 31.41 64.57
N SER A 30 -31.74 32.71 64.33
CA SER A 30 -32.27 33.27 63.10
C SER A 30 -31.63 32.48 61.97
N ASN A 31 -32.41 31.63 61.27
CA ASN A 31 -31.92 30.75 60.21
C ASN A 31 -30.89 31.51 59.40
N PHE A 32 -29.61 31.12 59.54
CA PHE A 32 -28.48 31.88 58.99
C PHE A 32 -28.63 32.03 57.46
N LEU A 33 -29.29 31.04 56.86
CA LEU A 33 -29.62 30.97 55.44
C LEU A 33 -30.77 31.88 54.99
N SER A 34 -31.47 32.59 55.90
CA SER A 34 -32.66 33.40 55.60
C SER A 34 -32.42 34.59 54.66
N GLY A 35 -31.16 35.00 54.46
CA GLY A 35 -30.76 36.02 53.48
C GLY A 35 -30.44 35.48 52.08
N LEU A 36 -30.35 34.16 51.89
CA LEU A 36 -30.08 33.54 50.59
C LEU A 36 -31.37 33.33 49.80
N ASP A 37 -31.30 33.33 48.47
CA ASP A 37 -32.43 32.92 47.65
C ASP A 37 -32.73 31.41 47.81
N ARG A 38 -33.89 30.97 47.31
CA ARG A 38 -34.34 29.58 47.48
C ARG A 38 -33.38 28.58 46.83
N ASP A 39 -32.83 28.89 45.66
CA ASP A 39 -32.01 27.96 44.89
C ASP A 39 -30.66 27.75 45.59
N SER A 40 -30.10 28.81 46.17
CA SER A 40 -28.90 28.73 47.02
C SER A 40 -29.09 27.83 48.25
N ARG A 41 -30.26 27.89 48.91
CA ARG A 41 -30.57 27.04 50.07
C ARG A 41 -30.79 25.59 49.67
N GLU A 42 -31.49 25.35 48.58
CA GLU A 42 -31.69 24.01 48.02
C GLU A 42 -30.35 23.38 47.63
N TRP A 43 -29.43 24.16 47.05
CA TRP A 43 -28.08 23.70 46.72
C TRP A 43 -27.25 23.33 47.95
N ILE A 44 -27.26 24.14 49.01
CA ILE A 44 -26.55 23.87 50.27
C ILE A 44 -27.01 22.55 50.89
N ASN A 45 -28.33 22.35 50.97
CA ASN A 45 -28.94 21.13 51.50
C ASN A 45 -28.63 19.90 50.64
N ALA A 46 -28.73 20.03 49.31
CA ALA A 46 -28.43 18.95 48.37
C ALA A 46 -26.96 18.51 48.40
N ASN A 47 -26.05 19.40 48.81
CA ASN A 47 -24.62 19.12 48.93
C ASN A 47 -24.19 18.65 50.34
N GLY A 48 -25.16 18.37 51.23
CA GLY A 48 -24.91 17.79 52.54
C GLY A 48 -24.21 18.73 53.53
N ILE A 49 -24.32 20.05 53.31
CA ILE A 49 -23.77 21.07 54.21
C ILE A 49 -24.83 21.32 55.31
N SER A 50 -24.49 21.03 56.57
CA SER A 50 -25.42 21.19 57.70
C SER A 50 -25.72 22.67 57.97
N ASP A 51 -27.00 22.98 58.22
CA ASP A 51 -27.54 24.29 58.67
C ASP A 51 -27.63 24.37 60.21
N ASP A 52 -27.25 23.30 60.92
CA ASP A 52 -27.50 23.20 62.37
C ASP A 52 -26.54 24.07 63.19
N ASP A 53 -25.33 24.34 62.66
CA ASP A 53 -24.30 25.17 63.29
C ASP A 53 -23.56 26.03 62.24
N PRO A 54 -23.49 27.37 62.41
CA PRO A 54 -22.76 28.25 61.50
C PRO A 54 -21.29 27.89 61.26
N ALA A 55 -20.60 27.31 62.25
CA ALA A 55 -19.20 26.91 62.09
C ALA A 55 -19.03 25.65 61.22
N GLU A 56 -19.87 24.63 61.45
CA GLU A 56 -19.97 23.43 60.60
C GLU A 56 -20.35 23.79 59.15
N MET A 57 -21.29 24.71 58.96
CA MET A 57 -21.73 25.16 57.64
C MET A 57 -20.61 25.88 56.87
N LEU A 58 -19.87 26.80 57.52
CA LEU A 58 -18.71 27.46 56.93
C LEU A 58 -17.60 26.45 56.59
N SER A 59 -17.36 25.48 57.46
CA SER A 59 -16.40 24.39 57.21
C SER A 59 -16.80 23.54 55.99
N GLY A 60 -18.09 23.21 55.87
CA GLY A 60 -18.66 22.48 54.74
C GLY A 60 -18.55 23.25 53.42
N LEU A 61 -18.85 24.56 53.43
CA LEU A 61 -18.70 25.45 52.27
C LEU A 61 -17.24 25.58 51.83
N VAL A 62 -16.30 25.77 52.77
CA VAL A 62 -14.86 25.83 52.47
C VAL A 62 -14.36 24.50 51.92
N THR A 63 -14.82 23.38 52.47
CA THR A 63 -14.47 22.04 51.99
C THR A 63 -14.97 21.83 50.57
N LYS A 64 -16.24 22.16 50.29
CA LYS A 64 -16.82 22.08 48.95
C LYS A 64 -16.14 23.03 47.96
N SER A 65 -15.75 24.23 48.39
CA SER A 65 -14.93 25.14 47.57
C SER A 65 -13.59 24.53 47.21
N ARG A 66 -12.89 23.91 48.17
CA ARG A 66 -11.61 23.22 47.92
C ARG A 66 -11.77 21.98 47.05
N GLU A 67 -12.83 21.21 47.21
CA GLU A 67 -13.17 20.08 46.33
C GLU A 67 -13.43 20.58 44.90
N MET A 68 -14.18 21.67 44.76
CA MET A 68 -14.47 22.29 43.47
C MET A 68 -13.21 22.89 42.83
N GLU A 69 -12.34 23.56 43.60
CA GLU A 69 -11.02 24.03 43.15
C GLU A 69 -10.12 22.87 42.73
N SER A 70 -10.16 21.75 43.45
CA SER A 70 -9.44 20.52 43.09
C SER A 70 -9.99 19.90 41.79
N LEU A 71 -11.31 19.88 41.61
CA LEU A 71 -11.95 19.38 40.39
C LEU A 71 -11.70 20.30 39.19
N ILE A 72 -11.74 21.62 39.38
CA ILE A 72 -11.41 22.64 38.38
C ILE A 72 -9.92 22.60 38.06
N GLY A 73 -9.05 22.42 39.07
CA GLY A 73 -7.61 22.22 38.88
C GLY A 73 -7.26 20.91 38.17
N ARG A 74 -8.17 19.93 38.21
CA ARG A 74 -8.12 18.68 37.42
C ARG A 74 -8.87 18.77 36.09
N SER A 75 -9.56 19.87 35.80
CA SER A 75 -10.30 20.00 34.55
C SER A 75 -9.34 20.29 33.40
N VAL A 76 -9.46 19.49 32.34
CA VAL A 76 -8.69 19.65 31.12
C VAL A 76 -9.30 20.81 30.35
N ARG A 77 -8.63 21.97 30.36
CA ARG A 77 -9.02 23.12 29.53
C ARG A 77 -8.44 22.93 28.13
N PHE A 78 -9.33 22.88 27.14
CA PHE A 78 -8.91 22.89 25.74
C PHE A 78 -8.19 24.20 25.40
N PRO A 79 -7.14 24.15 24.55
CA PRO A 79 -6.56 25.36 23.98
C PRO A 79 -7.61 26.14 23.19
N ALA A 80 -7.46 27.47 23.12
CA ALA A 80 -8.31 28.31 22.28
C ALA A 80 -8.07 28.01 20.78
N GLU A 81 -8.99 28.44 19.90
CA GLU A 81 -8.86 28.19 18.45
C GLU A 81 -7.60 28.85 17.83
N ASP A 82 -7.11 29.92 18.44
CA ASP A 82 -5.91 30.66 18.06
C ASP A 82 -4.68 30.32 18.93
N ALA A 83 -4.76 29.25 19.73
CA ALA A 83 -3.66 28.82 20.58
C ALA A 83 -2.40 28.52 19.77
N SER A 84 -1.25 28.88 20.34
CA SER A 84 0.06 28.60 19.76
C SER A 84 0.35 27.09 19.75
N ALA A 85 1.28 26.67 18.87
CA ALA A 85 1.69 25.27 18.79
C ALA A 85 2.25 24.74 20.12
N GLU A 86 2.89 25.58 20.92
CA GLU A 86 3.44 25.24 22.24
C GLU A 86 2.34 25.01 23.29
N GLU A 87 1.26 25.79 23.25
CA GLU A 87 0.09 25.60 24.13
C GLU A 87 -0.68 24.32 23.79
N VAL A 88 -0.83 24.03 22.49
CA VAL A 88 -1.42 22.78 22.01
C VAL A 88 -0.55 21.59 22.40
N ASP A 89 0.77 21.68 22.22
CA ASP A 89 1.71 20.64 22.62
C ASP A 89 1.68 20.38 24.14
N THR A 90 1.68 21.42 24.97
CA THR A 90 1.56 21.32 26.43
C THR A 90 0.26 20.64 26.85
N PHE A 91 -0.84 20.96 26.17
CA PHE A 91 -2.13 20.34 26.40
C PHE A 91 -2.12 18.84 26.07
N TYR A 92 -1.62 18.47 24.89
CA TYR A 92 -1.52 17.07 24.49
C TYR A 92 -0.55 16.29 25.37
N ASP A 93 0.57 16.89 25.76
CA ASP A 93 1.55 16.30 26.67
C ASP A 93 0.88 15.94 28.01
N ARG A 94 0.12 16.87 28.61
CA ARG A 94 -0.62 16.61 29.85
C ARG A 94 -1.65 15.47 29.70
N LEU A 95 -2.30 15.37 28.54
CA LEU A 95 -3.29 14.32 28.26
C LEU A 95 -2.65 12.94 28.08
N THR A 96 -1.53 12.86 27.35
CA THR A 96 -0.94 11.58 26.93
C THR A 96 0.17 11.10 27.85
N THR A 97 0.73 11.94 28.72
CA THR A 97 1.87 11.60 29.62
C THR A 97 1.71 10.27 30.36
N ARG A 98 0.50 9.94 30.85
CA ARG A 98 0.27 8.69 31.59
C ARG A 98 0.04 7.46 30.71
N LEU A 99 -0.19 7.68 29.41
CA LEU A 99 -0.59 6.65 28.45
C LEU A 99 0.50 6.36 27.40
N ARG A 100 1.56 7.18 27.38
CA ARG A 100 2.75 6.96 26.55
C ARG A 100 3.88 6.32 27.37
N PRO A 101 4.73 5.49 26.74
CA PRO A 101 5.99 5.06 27.34
C PRO A 101 6.96 6.23 27.60
N GLU A 102 7.86 6.07 28.55
CA GLU A 102 8.88 7.08 28.87
C GLU A 102 9.89 7.27 27.73
N ASP A 103 10.22 6.18 27.04
CA ASP A 103 11.19 6.13 25.93
C ASP A 103 10.59 5.46 24.70
N ALA A 104 11.14 5.75 23.52
CA ALA A 104 10.78 5.11 22.25
C ALA A 104 10.85 3.57 22.29
N ALA A 105 11.77 3.01 23.09
CA ALA A 105 11.91 1.56 23.26
C ALA A 105 10.71 0.89 23.93
N GLY A 106 9.89 1.64 24.69
CA GLY A 106 8.70 1.09 25.36
C GLY A 106 7.49 0.93 24.45
N TYR A 107 7.61 1.29 23.17
CA TYR A 107 6.58 0.99 22.17
C TYR A 107 6.81 -0.40 21.56
N GLU A 108 5.90 -1.31 21.86
CA GLU A 108 5.88 -2.66 21.30
C GLU A 108 4.87 -2.76 20.16
N TYR A 109 5.32 -3.33 19.06
CA TYR A 109 4.50 -3.58 17.87
C TYR A 109 4.57 -5.05 17.50
N SER A 110 3.39 -5.64 17.29
CA SER A 110 3.26 -6.98 16.74
C SER A 110 3.01 -6.85 15.25
N LEU A 111 3.54 -7.79 14.45
CA LEU A 111 3.10 -7.91 13.07
C LEU A 111 1.68 -8.49 13.05
N PRO A 112 0.71 -7.82 12.39
CA PRO A 112 -0.61 -8.39 12.15
C PRO A 112 -0.55 -9.72 11.39
N GLU A 113 -1.49 -10.62 11.67
CA GLU A 113 -1.66 -11.86 10.90
C GLU A 113 -2.09 -11.55 9.45
N GLY A 114 -1.60 -12.34 8.48
CA GLY A 114 -2.02 -12.26 7.08
C GLY A 114 -1.26 -11.24 6.21
N LEU A 115 -0.13 -10.72 6.68
CA LEU A 115 0.76 -9.89 5.85
C LEU A 115 1.43 -10.73 4.75
N PRO A 116 1.59 -10.18 3.52
CA PRO A 116 2.36 -10.83 2.45
C PRO A 116 3.79 -11.15 2.91
N GLN A 117 4.34 -12.30 2.49
CA GLN A 117 5.73 -12.67 2.83
C GLN A 117 6.76 -11.67 2.30
N ASP A 118 6.46 -11.02 1.17
CA ASP A 118 7.35 -10.05 0.53
C ASP A 118 7.13 -8.61 1.04
N MET A 119 6.40 -8.43 2.14
CA MET A 119 6.17 -7.10 2.68
C MET A 119 7.49 -6.57 3.29
N PRO A 120 7.96 -5.37 2.89
CA PRO A 120 9.19 -4.80 3.40
C PRO A 120 8.98 -4.27 4.82
N TYR A 121 8.89 -5.20 5.78
CA TYR A 121 8.87 -4.91 7.20
C TYR A 121 10.20 -5.33 7.79
N ASP A 122 11.05 -4.36 8.09
CA ASP A 122 12.34 -4.57 8.73
C ASP A 122 12.40 -3.94 10.12
N SER A 123 13.48 -4.23 10.85
CA SER A 123 13.73 -3.64 12.16
C SER A 123 13.89 -2.12 12.09
N GLU A 124 14.35 -1.58 10.95
CA GLU A 124 14.57 -0.15 10.75
C GLU A 124 13.24 0.62 10.71
N PHE A 125 12.24 0.11 10.00
CA PHE A 125 10.88 0.66 9.98
C PHE A 125 10.26 0.62 11.39
N ALA A 126 10.40 -0.50 12.09
CA ALA A 126 9.89 -0.62 13.46
C ALA A 126 10.55 0.39 14.40
N ASP A 127 11.87 0.60 14.28
CA ASP A 127 12.60 1.61 15.03
C ASP A 127 12.17 3.04 14.66
N ALA A 128 12.02 3.34 13.37
CA ALA A 128 11.55 4.65 12.92
C ALA A 128 10.13 4.94 13.45
N TRP A 129 9.24 3.94 13.46
CA TRP A 129 7.88 4.08 13.98
C TRP A 129 7.85 4.28 15.50
N ARG A 130 8.74 3.61 16.25
CA ARG A 130 8.94 3.85 17.69
C ARG A 130 9.34 5.30 17.97
N HIS A 131 10.34 5.81 17.26
CA HIS A 131 10.81 7.20 17.41
C HIS A 131 9.72 8.20 17.03
N PHE A 132 9.07 8.01 15.88
CA PHE A 132 7.93 8.81 15.46
C PHE A 132 6.83 8.85 16.52
N SER A 133 6.50 7.70 17.11
CA SER A 133 5.43 7.61 18.10
C SER A 133 5.76 8.33 19.41
N HIS A 134 7.02 8.24 19.84
CA HIS A 134 7.52 8.95 21.01
C HIS A 134 7.58 10.46 20.78
N ASP A 135 8.14 10.90 19.66
CA ASP A 135 8.23 12.31 19.26
C ASP A 135 6.84 12.93 19.08
N ALA A 136 5.89 12.19 18.51
CA ALA A 136 4.50 12.59 18.36
C ALA A 136 3.67 12.40 19.65
N LYS A 137 4.29 11.96 20.75
CA LYS A 137 3.69 11.84 22.08
C LYS A 137 2.44 10.94 22.09
N LEU A 138 2.40 9.95 21.21
CA LEU A 138 1.24 9.08 21.03
C LEU A 138 1.12 8.09 22.19
N PRO A 139 -0.09 7.88 22.75
CA PRO A 139 -0.33 6.74 23.63
C PRO A 139 0.04 5.41 22.97
N ALA A 140 0.62 4.47 23.71
CA ALA A 140 1.13 3.20 23.15
C ALA A 140 0.06 2.45 22.34
N HIS A 141 -1.15 2.32 22.90
CA HIS A 141 -2.27 1.64 22.24
C HIS A 141 -2.75 2.33 20.95
N VAL A 142 -2.67 3.66 20.87
CA VAL A 142 -3.03 4.42 19.65
C VAL A 142 -1.97 4.19 18.58
N SER A 143 -0.70 4.28 18.98
CA SER A 143 0.42 4.03 18.07
C SER A 143 0.39 2.61 17.51
N SER A 144 0.14 1.60 18.34
CA SER A 144 -0.01 0.20 17.89
C SER A 144 -1.19 0.05 16.92
N LYS A 145 -2.35 0.65 17.20
CA LYS A 145 -3.49 0.59 16.27
C LYS A 145 -3.21 1.28 14.93
N ALA A 146 -2.51 2.41 14.95
CA ALA A 146 -2.10 3.13 13.75
C ALA A 146 -1.09 2.32 12.92
N HIS A 147 -0.14 1.68 13.60
CA HIS A 147 0.82 0.75 13.00
C HIS A 147 0.09 -0.39 12.28
N ASP A 148 -0.81 -1.09 12.97
CA ASP A 148 -1.54 -2.22 12.40
C ASP A 148 -2.39 -1.82 11.19
N TRP A 149 -3.08 -0.68 11.28
CA TRP A 149 -3.87 -0.13 10.17
C TRP A 149 -2.99 0.18 8.95
N PHE A 150 -1.82 0.78 9.17
CA PHE A 150 -0.86 1.09 8.10
C PHE A 150 -0.37 -0.18 7.43
N LEU A 151 0.03 -1.20 8.20
CA LEU A 151 0.51 -2.47 7.63
C LEU A 151 -0.58 -3.21 6.84
N GLN A 152 -1.82 -3.20 7.30
CA GLN A 152 -2.95 -3.78 6.57
C GLN A 152 -3.22 -3.06 5.25
N HIS A 153 -3.16 -1.73 5.24
CA HIS A 153 -3.32 -0.95 4.00
C HIS A 153 -2.14 -1.16 3.05
N ALA A 154 -0.91 -1.17 3.57
CA ALA A 154 0.29 -1.44 2.77
C ALA A 154 0.22 -2.84 2.13
N ALA A 155 -0.14 -3.86 2.91
CA ALA A 155 -0.38 -5.21 2.42
C ALA A 155 -1.41 -5.26 1.29
N THR A 156 -2.55 -4.56 1.47
CA THR A 156 -3.61 -4.49 0.46
C THR A 156 -3.11 -3.82 -0.82
N ALA A 157 -2.36 -2.72 -0.70
CA ALA A 157 -1.80 -2.01 -1.84
C ALA A 157 -0.74 -2.84 -2.58
N ILE A 158 0.11 -3.58 -1.86
CA ILE A 158 1.10 -4.48 -2.45
C ILE A 158 0.40 -5.62 -3.20
N GLN A 159 -0.60 -6.27 -2.59
CA GLN A 159 -1.37 -7.33 -3.24
C GLN A 159 -2.08 -6.83 -4.50
N ALA A 160 -2.68 -5.64 -4.45
CA ALA A 160 -3.32 -5.03 -5.61
C ALA A 160 -2.32 -4.79 -6.75
N ARG A 161 -1.15 -4.20 -6.45
CA ARG A 161 -0.08 -4.00 -7.45
C ARG A 161 0.46 -5.32 -8.01
N GLN A 162 0.63 -6.34 -7.17
CA GLN A 162 1.08 -7.65 -7.62
C GLN A 162 0.07 -8.28 -8.58
N SER A 163 -1.23 -8.19 -8.25
CA SER A 163 -2.31 -8.67 -9.10
C SER A 163 -2.36 -7.93 -10.44
N GLU A 164 -2.21 -6.60 -10.42
CA GLU A 164 -2.14 -5.78 -11.64
C GLU A 164 -0.93 -6.12 -12.50
N ASN A 165 0.26 -6.28 -11.89
CA ASN A 165 1.47 -6.68 -12.60
C ASN A 165 1.28 -8.07 -13.24
N ASN A 166 0.76 -9.04 -12.51
CA ASN A 166 0.49 -10.38 -13.03
C ASN A 166 -0.48 -10.34 -14.22
N ALA A 167 -1.53 -9.52 -14.15
CA ALA A 167 -2.47 -9.34 -15.25
C ALA A 167 -1.80 -8.72 -16.48
N LEU A 168 -0.93 -7.73 -16.30
CA LEU A 168 -0.14 -7.15 -17.39
C LEU A 168 0.83 -8.16 -18.01
N PHE A 169 1.49 -8.98 -17.19
CA PHE A 169 2.36 -10.06 -17.66
C PHE A 169 1.58 -11.11 -18.46
N GLU A 170 0.41 -11.53 -18.00
CA GLU A 170 -0.42 -12.49 -18.72
C GLU A 170 -0.90 -11.91 -20.06
N GLN A 171 -1.33 -10.64 -20.07
CA GLN A 171 -1.70 -9.95 -21.31
C GLN A 171 -0.52 -9.89 -22.30
N LEU A 172 0.69 -9.59 -21.81
CA LEU A 172 1.89 -9.58 -22.64
C LEU A 172 2.19 -10.97 -23.23
N ALA A 173 2.06 -12.03 -22.44
CA ALA A 173 2.27 -13.40 -22.89
C ALA A 173 1.22 -13.83 -23.95
N ASP A 174 -0.04 -13.43 -23.77
CA ASP A 174 -1.12 -13.67 -24.74
C ASP A 174 -0.86 -12.94 -26.06
N ASP A 175 -0.53 -11.65 -26.01
CA ASP A 175 -0.26 -10.86 -27.21
C ASP A 175 1.00 -11.35 -27.93
N SER A 176 2.01 -11.79 -27.17
CA SER A 176 3.21 -12.43 -27.73
C SER A 176 2.89 -13.76 -28.38
N THR A 177 2.01 -14.57 -27.78
CA THR A 177 1.53 -15.82 -28.38
C THR A 177 0.83 -15.56 -29.71
N LYS A 178 -0.08 -14.58 -29.78
CA LYS A 178 -0.76 -14.20 -31.03
C LYS A 178 0.24 -13.79 -32.10
N ALA A 179 1.22 -12.96 -31.76
CA ALA A 179 2.24 -12.51 -32.71
C ALA A 179 3.09 -13.66 -33.26
N ILE A 180 3.45 -14.65 -32.41
CA ILE A 180 4.14 -15.85 -32.87
C ILE A 180 3.23 -16.69 -33.77
N GLU A 181 1.97 -16.90 -33.40
CA GLU A 181 1.03 -17.70 -34.20
C GLU A 181 0.70 -17.05 -35.56
N GLU A 182 0.64 -15.73 -35.64
CA GLU A 182 0.51 -14.99 -36.90
C GLU A 182 1.72 -15.22 -37.82
N ALA A 183 2.94 -15.22 -37.25
CA ALA A 183 4.17 -15.38 -38.02
C ALA A 183 4.49 -16.84 -38.39
N TRP A 184 4.22 -17.77 -37.47
CA TRP A 184 4.65 -19.16 -37.55
C TRP A 184 3.49 -20.12 -37.86
N GLY A 185 2.25 -19.64 -37.87
CA GLY A 185 1.05 -20.47 -37.93
C GLY A 185 0.62 -20.94 -36.52
N PRO A 186 -0.59 -21.52 -36.39
CA PRO A 186 -1.12 -21.92 -35.10
C PRO A 186 -0.22 -22.96 -34.42
N LYS A 187 -0.22 -22.97 -33.08
CA LYS A 187 0.45 -24.01 -32.28
C LYS A 187 0.04 -25.40 -32.76
N GLY A 188 1.03 -26.28 -32.95
CA GLY A 188 0.85 -27.64 -33.48
C GLY A 188 0.88 -27.74 -35.01
N SER A 189 0.89 -26.62 -35.74
CA SER A 189 1.13 -26.67 -37.19
C SER A 189 2.58 -27.06 -37.51
N ARG A 190 2.80 -27.64 -38.69
CA ARG A 190 4.15 -28.00 -39.17
C ARG A 190 5.06 -26.77 -39.22
N ARG A 191 4.54 -25.63 -39.68
CA ARG A 191 5.30 -24.36 -39.77
C ARG A 191 5.70 -23.85 -38.38
N TYR A 192 4.84 -23.99 -37.38
CA TYR A 192 5.19 -23.64 -36.00
C TYR A 192 6.30 -24.56 -35.46
N ALA A 193 6.19 -25.87 -35.67
CA ALA A 193 7.20 -26.83 -35.24
C ALA A 193 8.57 -26.58 -35.90
N THR A 194 8.60 -26.32 -37.21
CA THR A 194 9.84 -26.00 -37.94
C THR A 194 10.50 -24.72 -37.39
N ASN A 195 9.75 -23.64 -37.17
CA ASN A 195 10.34 -22.40 -36.64
C ASN A 195 10.82 -22.55 -35.18
N ARG A 196 10.13 -23.36 -34.35
CA ARG A 196 10.60 -23.73 -33.01
C ARG A 196 11.92 -24.50 -33.06
N GLU A 197 12.07 -25.43 -34.01
CA GLU A 197 13.31 -26.18 -34.20
C GLU A 197 14.46 -25.26 -34.63
N HIS A 198 14.21 -24.31 -35.54
CA HIS A 198 15.21 -23.31 -35.90
C HIS A 198 15.60 -22.43 -34.72
N PHE A 199 14.64 -21.99 -33.91
CA PHE A 199 14.93 -21.28 -32.68
C PHE A 199 15.84 -22.10 -31.75
N SER A 200 15.51 -23.36 -31.47
CA SER A 200 16.33 -24.24 -30.63
C SER A 200 17.77 -24.35 -31.17
N LYS A 201 17.93 -24.57 -32.48
CA LYS A 201 19.25 -24.66 -33.11
C LYS A 201 20.05 -23.38 -33.00
N ALA A 202 19.39 -22.22 -33.11
CA ALA A 202 20.05 -20.94 -32.90
C ALA A 202 20.56 -20.81 -31.47
N ILE A 203 19.77 -21.24 -30.48
CA ILE A 203 20.21 -21.26 -29.08
C ILE A 203 21.42 -22.18 -28.92
N ASP A 204 21.30 -23.44 -29.37
CA ASP A 204 22.36 -24.45 -29.28
C ASP A 204 23.66 -24.01 -29.96
N GLY A 205 23.56 -23.37 -31.14
CA GLY A 205 24.71 -22.90 -31.91
C GLY A 205 25.38 -21.64 -31.39
N LEU A 206 24.65 -20.77 -30.66
CA LEU A 206 25.16 -19.48 -30.19
C LEU A 206 25.62 -19.50 -28.73
N GLY A 207 25.07 -20.37 -27.89
CA GLY A 207 25.44 -20.41 -26.47
C GLY A 207 24.75 -21.46 -25.62
N GLY A 208 23.90 -22.31 -26.19
CA GLY A 208 23.19 -23.39 -25.50
C GLY A 208 22.44 -22.89 -24.26
N GLU A 209 22.60 -23.62 -23.16
CA GLU A 209 21.94 -23.32 -21.88
C GLU A 209 22.27 -21.93 -21.33
N THR A 210 23.50 -21.43 -21.54
CA THR A 210 23.87 -20.08 -21.07
C THR A 210 23.04 -19.01 -21.77
N LEU A 211 22.90 -19.10 -23.09
CA LEU A 211 22.06 -18.16 -23.83
C LEU A 211 20.58 -18.31 -23.44
N MET A 212 20.11 -19.55 -23.21
CA MET A 212 18.75 -19.77 -22.75
C MET A 212 18.48 -19.10 -21.40
N SER A 213 19.41 -19.20 -20.43
CA SER A 213 19.32 -18.52 -19.13
C SER A 213 19.27 -17.01 -19.31
N GLU A 214 20.16 -16.44 -20.12
CA GLU A 214 20.18 -14.99 -20.38
C GLU A 214 18.88 -14.50 -21.04
N LEU A 215 18.21 -15.32 -21.86
CA LEU A 215 16.91 -14.97 -22.44
C LEU A 215 15.78 -15.01 -21.40
N VAL A 216 15.85 -15.90 -20.40
CA VAL A 216 14.94 -15.90 -19.25
C VAL A 216 15.19 -14.66 -18.40
N ASP A 217 16.44 -14.40 -18.05
CA ASP A 217 16.85 -13.25 -17.22
C ASP A 217 16.52 -11.90 -17.88
N ALA A 218 16.65 -11.82 -19.22
CA ALA A 218 16.28 -10.64 -20.00
C ALA A 218 14.77 -10.49 -20.23
N GLY A 219 13.94 -11.45 -19.79
CA GLY A 219 12.49 -11.42 -20.00
C GLY A 219 12.07 -11.60 -21.46
N VAL A 220 12.89 -12.27 -22.28
CA VAL A 220 12.52 -12.64 -23.66
C VAL A 220 11.58 -13.84 -23.68
N ILE A 221 11.81 -14.76 -22.75
CA ILE A 221 10.98 -15.92 -22.42
C ILE A 221 10.84 -16.00 -20.90
N ASP A 222 9.81 -16.65 -20.39
CA ASP A 222 9.69 -16.93 -18.94
C ASP A 222 10.23 -18.33 -18.58
N GLU A 223 10.16 -18.67 -17.28
CA GLU A 223 10.61 -19.95 -16.74
C GLU A 223 9.83 -21.13 -17.34
N GLU A 224 8.56 -20.93 -17.71
CA GLU A 224 7.72 -21.90 -18.43
C GLU A 224 7.97 -21.91 -19.95
N GLN A 225 8.98 -21.17 -20.43
CA GLN A 225 9.35 -21.02 -21.84
C GLN A 225 8.24 -20.41 -22.72
N ARG A 226 7.31 -19.67 -22.14
CA ARG A 226 6.39 -18.79 -22.87
C ARG A 226 7.18 -17.61 -23.42
N VAL A 227 6.79 -17.17 -24.61
CA VAL A 227 7.46 -16.07 -25.29
C VAL A 227 6.89 -14.75 -24.79
N LEU A 228 7.75 -13.85 -24.33
CA LEU A 228 7.40 -12.50 -23.89
C LEU A 228 7.91 -11.41 -24.85
N ALA A 229 8.99 -11.70 -25.58
CA ALA A 229 9.53 -10.82 -26.62
C ALA A 229 9.55 -11.53 -28.00
N PRO A 230 8.41 -11.56 -28.72
CA PRO A 230 8.25 -12.40 -29.91
C PRO A 230 9.18 -12.02 -31.05
N ARG A 231 9.55 -10.73 -31.17
CA ARG A 231 10.47 -10.25 -32.22
C ARG A 231 11.87 -10.84 -32.07
N ILE A 232 12.35 -11.01 -30.85
CA ILE A 232 13.67 -11.57 -30.56
C ILE A 232 13.66 -13.07 -30.86
N VAL A 233 12.63 -13.78 -30.39
CA VAL A 233 12.44 -15.21 -30.68
C VAL A 233 12.34 -15.47 -32.19
N MET A 234 11.61 -14.63 -32.93
CA MET A 234 11.52 -14.71 -34.39
C MET A 234 12.86 -14.42 -35.08
N ALA A 235 13.64 -13.46 -34.59
CA ALA A 235 14.96 -13.16 -35.15
C ALA A 235 15.93 -14.34 -34.94
N LEU A 236 15.92 -14.93 -33.74
CA LEU A 236 16.71 -16.12 -33.43
C LEU A 236 16.29 -17.32 -34.27
N ALA A 237 14.99 -17.55 -34.46
CA ALA A 237 14.51 -18.59 -35.37
C ALA A 237 15.03 -18.39 -36.81
N ARG A 238 15.03 -17.16 -37.33
CA ARG A 238 15.61 -16.87 -38.67
C ARG A 238 17.12 -17.11 -38.71
N ALA A 239 17.84 -16.80 -37.63
CA ALA A 239 19.27 -17.11 -37.54
C ALA A 239 19.51 -18.62 -37.59
N GLY A 240 18.73 -19.40 -36.86
CA GLY A 240 18.82 -20.86 -36.88
C GLY A 240 18.36 -21.49 -38.19
N GLU A 241 17.44 -20.85 -38.92
CA GLU A 241 17.09 -21.22 -40.29
C GLU A 241 18.31 -21.06 -41.23
N ALA A 242 19.01 -19.92 -41.15
CA ALA A 242 20.23 -19.69 -41.93
C ALA A 242 21.34 -20.69 -41.60
N MET A 243 21.57 -20.96 -40.31
CA MET A 243 22.53 -21.98 -39.86
C MET A 243 22.17 -23.38 -40.38
N PHE A 244 20.87 -23.72 -40.41
CA PHE A 244 20.42 -25.02 -40.93
C PHE A 244 20.51 -25.13 -42.46
N ALA A 245 20.30 -24.02 -43.18
CA ALA A 245 20.54 -23.97 -44.62
C ALA A 245 22.02 -24.19 -44.95
N GLU A 246 22.93 -23.61 -44.15
CA GLU A 246 24.37 -23.82 -44.28
C GLU A 246 24.79 -25.24 -43.89
N ASP A 247 24.25 -25.82 -42.82
CA ASP A 247 24.62 -27.17 -42.37
C ASP A 247 24.12 -28.25 -43.34
N ARG A 248 23.01 -28.03 -44.06
CA ARG A 248 22.60 -28.90 -45.19
C ARG A 248 23.55 -28.81 -46.39
N LEU A 249 24.27 -27.70 -46.53
CA LEU A 249 25.25 -27.48 -47.59
C LEU A 249 26.66 -27.95 -47.19
N VAL A 250 27.01 -27.91 -45.90
CA VAL A 250 28.35 -28.22 -45.36
C VAL A 250 28.45 -29.62 -44.77
N SER A 251 27.40 -30.13 -44.11
CA SER A 251 27.32 -31.54 -43.69
C SER A 251 26.96 -32.42 -44.91
N GLY A 252 27.96 -32.64 -45.76
CA GLY A 252 28.06 -33.84 -46.58
C GLY A 252 28.21 -35.10 -45.71
N GLY A 253 27.28 -35.31 -44.78
CA GLY A 253 27.15 -36.51 -43.96
C GLY A 253 26.51 -37.60 -44.82
N ALA A 254 27.29 -38.63 -45.10
CA ALA A 254 26.94 -39.79 -45.91
C ALA A 254 25.55 -40.38 -45.58
N ALA A 255 24.53 -40.01 -46.36
CA ALA A 255 23.32 -40.82 -46.68
C ALA A 255 22.24 -40.07 -47.52
N SER A 256 22.47 -38.84 -47.97
CA SER A 256 21.62 -38.23 -49.02
C SER A 256 22.51 -37.66 -50.12
N ARG A 257 22.61 -38.40 -51.22
CA ARG A 257 23.29 -37.97 -52.45
C ARG A 257 22.53 -36.72 -52.93
N ASN A 258 23.22 -35.59 -53.17
CA ASN A 258 22.57 -34.39 -53.71
C ASN A 258 21.63 -34.82 -54.86
N PRO A 259 20.31 -34.56 -54.75
CA PRO A 259 19.34 -35.12 -55.67
C PRO A 259 19.55 -34.64 -57.11
N PHE A 260 20.31 -33.56 -57.32
CA PHE A 260 20.70 -33.00 -58.63
C PHE A 260 22.10 -33.42 -59.10
N SER A 261 22.85 -34.19 -58.30
CA SER A 261 24.15 -34.76 -58.73
C SER A 261 23.98 -35.73 -59.92
N ASP A 262 25.04 -35.94 -60.70
CA ASP A 262 25.03 -36.87 -61.84
C ASP A 262 24.78 -38.33 -61.44
N GLU A 263 25.01 -38.63 -60.17
CA GLU A 263 24.83 -39.96 -59.61
C GLU A 263 23.44 -40.17 -58.97
N SER A 264 22.62 -39.10 -58.89
CA SER A 264 21.24 -39.17 -58.44
C SER A 264 20.30 -39.40 -59.63
N ARG A 265 19.40 -40.37 -59.49
CA ARG A 265 18.36 -40.69 -60.50
C ARG A 265 16.94 -40.48 -59.98
N ASN A 266 16.77 -39.77 -58.87
CA ASN A 266 15.46 -39.57 -58.25
C ASN A 266 14.77 -38.31 -58.78
N TRP A 267 14.10 -38.44 -59.93
CA TRP A 267 13.42 -37.33 -60.59
C TRP A 267 12.21 -36.81 -59.83
N ASP A 268 11.53 -37.67 -59.06
CA ASP A 268 10.35 -37.28 -58.28
C ASP A 268 10.74 -36.36 -57.13
N GLU A 269 11.85 -36.67 -56.46
CA GLU A 269 12.44 -35.83 -55.41
C GLU A 269 12.94 -34.49 -55.96
N GLN A 270 13.63 -34.49 -57.11
CA GLN A 270 14.04 -33.26 -57.80
C GLN A 270 12.84 -32.37 -58.12
N ASN A 271 11.77 -32.93 -58.70
CA ASN A 271 10.57 -32.19 -59.06
C ASN A 271 9.81 -31.65 -57.83
N SER A 272 9.76 -32.40 -56.72
CA SER A 272 9.15 -31.91 -55.48
C SER A 272 9.92 -30.71 -54.93
N ILE A 273 11.26 -30.77 -54.91
CA ILE A 273 12.09 -29.68 -54.40
C ILE A 273 11.95 -28.43 -55.30
N ILE A 274 11.97 -28.59 -56.62
CA ILE A 274 11.75 -27.49 -57.58
C ILE A 274 10.40 -26.79 -57.34
N ARG A 275 9.35 -27.56 -57.04
CA ARG A 275 7.99 -27.03 -56.83
C ARG A 275 7.82 -26.39 -55.46
N ASP A 276 8.30 -27.06 -54.42
CA ASP A 276 7.98 -26.73 -53.03
C ASP A 276 8.97 -25.70 -52.44
N ASP A 277 10.23 -25.70 -52.90
CA ASP A 277 11.27 -24.74 -52.49
C ASP A 277 12.23 -24.39 -53.66
N PRO A 278 11.83 -23.45 -54.55
CA PRO A 278 12.64 -23.04 -55.70
C PRO A 278 14.01 -22.47 -55.34
N THR A 279 14.17 -21.89 -54.13
CA THR A 279 15.42 -21.30 -53.69
C THR A 279 16.43 -22.39 -53.31
N LEU A 280 15.98 -23.37 -52.52
CA LEU A 280 16.78 -24.56 -52.21
C LEU A 280 17.16 -25.33 -53.47
N ALA A 281 16.23 -25.47 -54.43
CA ALA A 281 16.50 -26.11 -55.71
C ALA A 281 17.67 -25.45 -56.46
N ARG A 282 17.71 -24.12 -56.57
CA ARG A 282 18.83 -23.41 -57.23
C ARG A 282 20.17 -23.69 -56.56
N GLN A 283 20.21 -23.67 -55.23
CA GLN A 283 21.43 -23.92 -54.45
C GLN A 283 21.95 -25.35 -54.63
N LEU A 284 21.05 -26.34 -54.64
CA LEU A 284 21.41 -27.74 -54.87
C LEU A 284 21.87 -28.01 -56.31
N ILE A 285 21.26 -27.36 -57.30
CA ILE A 285 21.68 -27.44 -58.71
C ILE A 285 23.07 -26.82 -58.90
N GLN A 286 23.32 -25.64 -58.31
CA GLN A 286 24.62 -24.96 -58.39
C GLN A 286 25.72 -25.74 -57.68
N SER A 287 25.44 -26.30 -56.50
CA SER A 287 26.40 -27.15 -55.77
C SER A 287 26.67 -28.49 -56.47
N ALA A 288 25.77 -28.95 -57.34
CA ALA A 288 26.01 -30.08 -58.25
C ALA A 288 26.79 -29.68 -59.52
N GLY A 289 27.22 -28.41 -59.66
CA GLY A 289 27.94 -27.91 -60.82
C GLY A 289 27.08 -27.68 -62.07
N LYS A 290 25.74 -27.61 -61.91
CA LYS A 290 24.77 -27.47 -63.00
C LYS A 290 24.19 -26.05 -63.04
N ASP A 291 23.64 -25.67 -64.20
CA ASP A 291 22.97 -24.37 -64.38
C ASP A 291 21.47 -24.48 -64.02
N PRO A 292 20.95 -23.74 -63.02
CA PRO A 292 19.52 -23.71 -62.69
C PRO A 292 18.58 -23.46 -63.87
N LYS A 293 19.05 -22.74 -64.90
CA LYS A 293 18.25 -22.47 -66.11
C LYS A 293 17.85 -23.73 -66.85
N THR A 294 18.62 -24.82 -66.76
CA THR A 294 18.26 -26.10 -67.41
C THR A 294 17.04 -26.76 -66.77
N TYR A 295 16.66 -26.32 -65.56
CA TYR A 295 15.51 -26.80 -64.79
C TYR A 295 14.35 -25.79 -64.74
N ARG A 296 14.40 -24.73 -65.56
CA ARG A 296 13.40 -23.64 -65.61
C ARG A 296 13.27 -22.85 -64.30
N LEU A 297 14.38 -22.66 -63.59
CA LEU A 297 14.48 -21.95 -62.32
C LEU A 297 15.29 -20.64 -62.39
#